data_AF-A0A1B8ZK16-F1
#
_entry.id   AF-A0A1B8ZK16-F1
#
_cell.length_a   1.000
_cell.length_b   1.000
_cell.length_c   1.000
_cell.angle_alpha   90.00
_cell.angle_beta   90.00
_cell.angle_gamma   90.00
#
_symmetry.space_group_name_H-M   'P 1'
#
loop_
_entity.id
_entity.type
_entity.pdbx_description
1 polymer ?
#
loop_
_entity_poly.entity_id
_entity_poly.type
_entity_poly.pdbx_seq_one_letter_code
_entity_poly.pdbx_strand_id
1 'polypeptide(L)'
;MENNKKLRGKDTDIELKRILEVMINDGYAISPISRTSILKKLGYKSRSTLLLNNRATLIDNARKIQLNNLGLNPTGKSHRKSLIEQLDNYKKKYTELEKENKLLLAQITTIMYNINSRGLDVEEIMRPLR
;
A
#
# COMPACT_ATOMS: atom_id res chain seq x y z
N MET A 1 19.41 0.17 -23.31
CA MET A 1 18.77 1.37 -23.89
C MET A 1 17.37 0.95 -24.33
N GLU A 2 16.37 1.07 -23.45
CA GLU A 2 15.02 0.59 -23.77
C GLU A 2 14.16 1.71 -24.36
N ASN A 3 13.44 1.33 -25.42
CA ASN A 3 12.66 2.18 -26.32
C ASN A 3 11.73 3.13 -25.57
N ASN A 4 12.17 4.37 -25.41
CA ASN A 4 11.38 5.45 -24.83
C ASN A 4 10.40 6.01 -25.88
N LYS A 5 9.53 5.13 -26.39
CA LYS A 5 8.43 5.54 -27.27
C LYS A 5 7.51 6.39 -26.40
N LYS A 6 7.56 7.71 -26.58
CA LYS A 6 6.74 8.66 -25.80
C LYS A 6 5.30 8.20 -25.85
N LEU A 7 4.81 7.70 -24.72
CA LEU A 7 3.40 7.32 -24.54
C LEU A 7 2.54 8.53 -24.90
N ARG A 8 1.34 8.32 -25.43
CA ARG A 8 0.43 9.42 -25.80
C ARG A 8 -0.99 9.05 -25.41
N GLY A 9 -1.80 10.08 -25.14
CA GLY A 9 -3.23 9.88 -24.87
C GLY A 9 -3.46 8.89 -23.73
N LYS A 10 -4.29 7.87 -23.99
CA LYS A 10 -4.72 6.86 -23.03
C LYS A 10 -3.57 6.01 -22.47
N ASP A 11 -2.54 5.73 -23.25
CA ASP A 11 -1.41 4.90 -22.78
C ASP A 11 -0.65 5.62 -21.66
N THR A 12 -0.55 6.95 -21.75
CA THR A 12 -0.01 7.78 -20.66
C THR A 12 -0.87 7.69 -19.40
N ASP A 13 -2.19 7.58 -19.53
CA ASP A 13 -3.09 7.51 -18.38
C ASP A 13 -2.97 6.18 -17.64
N ILE A 14 -2.84 5.08 -18.39
CA ILE A 14 -2.64 3.73 -17.84
C ILE A 14 -1.30 3.68 -17.10
N GLU A 15 -0.23 4.14 -17.75
CA GLU A 15 1.10 4.11 -17.14
C GLU A 15 1.20 5.06 -15.94
N LEU A 16 0.54 6.22 -15.99
CA LEU A 16 0.44 7.12 -14.84
C LEU A 16 -0.22 6.42 -13.64
N LYS A 17 -1.34 5.72 -13.85
CA LYS A 17 -2.01 4.97 -12.77
C LYS A 17 -1.10 3.90 -12.18
N ARG A 18 -0.45 3.11 -13.03
CA ARG A 18 0.49 2.05 -12.62
C ARG A 18 1.63 2.63 -11.78
N ILE A 19 2.24 3.73 -12.23
CA ILE A 19 3.32 4.40 -11.49
C ILE A 19 2.80 4.93 -10.15
N LEU A 20 1.62 5.56 -10.12
CA LEU A 20 1.06 6.10 -8.88
C LEU A 20 0.79 4.98 -7.85
N GLU A 21 0.25 3.84 -8.28
CA GLU A 21 0.05 2.68 -7.39
C GLU A 21 1.36 2.16 -6.80
N VAL A 22 2.39 1.98 -7.64
CA VAL A 22 3.73 1.58 -7.19
C VAL A 22 4.26 2.58 -6.16
N MET A 23 4.18 3.88 -6.45
CA MET A 23 4.68 4.92 -5.55
C MET A 23 3.88 5.00 -4.23
N ILE A 24 2.58 4.69 -4.25
CA ILE A 24 1.76 4.59 -3.04
C ILE A 24 2.25 3.42 -2.17
N ASN A 25 2.52 2.26 -2.78
CA ASN A 25 2.98 1.05 -2.09
C ASN A 25 4.40 1.21 -1.54
N ASP A 26 5.31 1.83 -2.29
CA ASP A 26 6.68 2.14 -1.84
C ASP A 26 6.70 3.12 -0.65
N GLY A 27 5.64 3.93 -0.51
CA GLY A 27 5.49 4.89 0.58
C GLY A 27 6.28 6.20 0.38
N TYR A 28 5.93 7.23 1.17
CA TYR A 28 6.43 8.61 1.00
C TYR A 28 7.94 8.74 1.22
N ALA A 29 8.52 7.96 2.14
CA ALA A 29 9.94 8.07 2.48
C ALA A 29 10.85 7.63 1.33
N ILE A 30 10.42 6.64 0.55
CA ILE A 30 11.20 6.04 -0.54
C ILE A 30 10.84 6.71 -1.87
N SER A 31 9.54 6.91 -2.14
CA SER A 31 9.08 7.39 -3.44
C SER A 31 7.99 8.47 -3.30
N PRO A 32 8.35 9.70 -2.90
CA PRO A 32 7.37 10.77 -2.71
C PRO A 32 6.71 11.18 -4.03
N ILE A 33 5.38 11.23 -4.00
CA ILE A 33 4.55 11.61 -5.15
C ILE A 33 4.62 13.12 -5.34
N SER A 34 5.28 13.53 -6.43
CA SER A 34 5.37 14.92 -6.87
C SER A 34 5.24 14.98 -8.40
N ARG A 35 4.77 16.11 -8.93
CA ARG A 35 4.69 16.32 -10.38
C ARG A 35 6.05 16.12 -11.06
N THR A 36 7.14 16.51 -10.40
CA THR A 36 8.51 16.38 -10.92
C THR A 36 9.00 14.94 -10.93
N SER A 37 8.74 14.16 -9.86
CA SER A 37 9.13 12.74 -9.81
C SER A 37 8.36 11.90 -10.84
N ILE A 38 7.09 12.21 -11.04
CA ILE A 38 6.25 11.56 -12.06
C ILE A 38 6.72 11.88 -13.48
N LEU A 39 7.05 13.15 -13.78
CA LEU A 39 7.60 13.52 -15.10
C LEU A 39 8.88 12.74 -15.43
N LYS A 40 9.77 12.60 -14.44
CA LYS A 40 11.00 11.81 -14.61
C LYS A 40 10.71 10.34 -14.89
N LYS A 41 9.80 9.71 -14.12
CA LYS A 41 9.41 8.30 -14.32
C LYS A 41 8.70 8.07 -15.67
N LEU A 42 7.91 9.04 -16.13
CA LEU A 42 7.22 8.98 -17.44
C LEU A 42 8.09 9.43 -18.64
N GLY A 43 9.32 9.90 -18.40
CA GLY A 43 10.21 10.37 -19.47
C GLY A 43 9.78 11.66 -20.17
N TYR A 44 8.88 12.46 -19.57
CA TYR A 44 8.44 13.74 -20.15
C TYR A 44 9.26 14.92 -19.62
N LYS A 45 9.53 15.88 -20.52
CA LYS A 45 10.22 17.13 -20.19
C LYS A 45 9.28 18.26 -19.77
N SER A 46 8.01 18.22 -20.19
CA SER A 46 7.05 19.30 -19.97
C SER A 46 6.01 18.97 -18.91
N ARG A 47 5.75 19.92 -18.01
CA ARG A 47 4.66 19.85 -17.02
C ARG A 47 3.27 19.89 -17.65
N SER A 48 3.13 20.48 -18.84
CA SER A 48 1.83 20.61 -19.53
C SER A 48 1.19 19.25 -19.82
N THR A 49 2.00 18.20 -20.01
CA THR A 49 1.53 16.83 -20.27
C THR A 49 0.75 16.22 -19.10
N LEU A 50 0.99 16.70 -17.87
CA LEU A 50 0.30 16.27 -16.65
C LEU A 50 -0.90 17.17 -16.28
N LEU A 51 -1.11 18.28 -17.00
CA LEU A 51 -2.23 19.20 -16.77
C LEU A 51 -3.49 18.82 -17.57
N LEU A 52 -3.36 17.96 -18.57
CA LEU A 52 -4.45 17.51 -19.42
C LEU A 52 -5.27 16.39 -18.77
N ASN A 53 -6.54 16.27 -19.15
CA ASN A 53 -7.41 15.11 -18.89
C ASN A 53 -7.44 14.61 -17.44
N ASN A 54 -7.58 15.51 -16.46
CA ASN A 54 -7.67 15.17 -15.02
C ASN A 54 -6.43 14.44 -14.44
N ARG A 55 -5.29 14.41 -15.14
CA ARG A 55 -4.06 13.80 -14.62
C ARG A 55 -3.55 14.53 -13.38
N ALA A 56 -3.66 15.85 -13.35
CA ALA A 56 -3.28 16.66 -12.21
C ALA A 56 -4.06 16.27 -10.94
N THR A 57 -5.37 16.03 -11.06
CA THR A 57 -6.20 15.64 -9.92
C THR A 57 -5.90 14.21 -9.47
N LEU A 58 -5.61 13.29 -10.39
CA LEU A 58 -5.14 11.93 -10.06
C LEU A 58 -3.85 11.97 -9.24
N ILE A 59 -2.89 12.80 -9.64
CA ILE A 59 -1.62 12.95 -8.93
C ILE A 59 -1.84 13.54 -7.53
N ASP A 60 -2.67 14.59 -7.42
CA ASP A 60 -2.96 15.21 -6.14
C ASP A 60 -3.72 14.26 -5.20
N ASN A 61 -4.63 13.43 -5.74
CA ASN A 61 -5.32 12.39 -4.96
C ASN A 61 -4.37 11.29 -4.50
N ALA A 62 -3.51 10.78 -5.39
CA ALA A 62 -2.51 9.77 -5.03
C ALA A 62 -1.53 10.30 -3.96
N ARG A 63 -1.12 11.57 -4.07
CA ARG A 63 -0.31 12.23 -3.04
C ARG A 63 -1.05 12.32 -1.70
N LYS A 64 -2.34 12.69 -1.70
CA LYS A 64 -3.16 12.70 -0.48
C LYS A 64 -3.27 11.30 0.14
N ILE A 65 -3.46 10.25 -0.66
CA ILE A 65 -3.47 8.86 -0.19
C ILE A 65 -2.14 8.52 0.47
N GLN A 66 -1.03 8.81 -0.19
CA GLN A 66 0.31 8.55 0.34
C GLN A 66 0.58 9.27 1.67
N LEU A 67 0.12 10.52 1.81
CA LEU A 67 0.23 11.29 3.05
C LEU A 67 -0.73 10.79 4.14
N ASN A 68 -1.96 10.42 3.78
CA ASN A 68 -2.95 9.87 4.71
C ASN A 68 -2.50 8.53 5.29
N ASN A 69 -1.83 7.68 4.50
CA ASN A 69 -1.23 6.43 4.96
C ASN A 69 -0.22 6.66 6.10
N LEU A 70 0.37 7.86 6.18
CA LEU A 70 1.31 8.28 7.21
C LEU A 70 0.68 9.13 8.31
N GLY A 71 -0.64 9.38 8.25
CA GLY A 71 -1.32 10.30 9.15
C GLY A 71 -0.91 11.78 8.96
N LEU A 72 -0.36 12.12 7.80
CA LEU A 72 0.00 13.48 7.44
C LEU A 72 -1.16 14.15 6.71
N ASN A 73 -1.36 15.45 6.95
CA ASN A 73 -2.34 16.24 6.23
C ASN A 73 -1.87 16.49 4.77
N PRO A 74 -2.73 17.04 3.88
CA PRO A 74 -2.36 17.32 2.48
C PRO A 74 -1.17 18.28 2.31
N THR A 75 -0.80 19.02 3.36
CA THR A 75 0.36 19.92 3.40
C THR A 75 1.65 19.24 3.91
N GLY A 76 1.60 17.94 4.23
CA GLY A 76 2.73 17.18 4.76
C GLY A 76 3.04 17.43 6.23
N LYS A 77 2.19 18.19 6.94
CA LYS A 77 2.29 18.37 8.38
C LYS A 77 1.60 17.21 9.08
N SER A 78 2.14 16.80 10.23
CA SER A 78 1.48 15.81 11.09
C SER A 78 0.06 16.28 11.37
N HIS A 79 -0.93 15.55 10.86
CA HIS A 79 -2.28 15.76 11.34
C HIS A 79 -2.27 15.18 12.74
N ARG A 80 -2.37 16.04 13.76
CA ARG A 80 -2.61 15.55 15.12
C ARG A 80 -4.01 14.93 15.07
N LYS A 81 -4.10 13.63 14.75
CA LYS A 81 -5.36 12.90 14.73
C LYS A 81 -6.04 13.19 16.05
N SER A 82 -7.32 13.55 16.01
CA SER A 82 -8.06 13.73 17.26
C SER A 82 -7.99 12.42 18.04
N LEU A 83 -8.06 12.48 19.39
CA LEU A 83 -8.04 11.27 20.22
C LEU A 83 -9.10 10.24 19.76
N ILE A 84 -10.22 10.73 19.24
CA ILE A 84 -11.32 9.92 18.69
C ILE A 84 -10.90 9.19 17.42
N GLU A 85 -10.25 9.86 16.47
CA GLU A 85 -9.76 9.23 15.23
C GLU A 85 -8.66 8.20 15.48
N GLN A 86 -7.81 8.45 16.48
CA GLN A 86 -6.81 7.47 16.90
C GLN A 86 -7.48 6.24 17.49
N LEU A 87 -8.47 6.45 18.36
CA LEU A 87 -9.22 5.39 19.02
C LEU A 87 -9.99 4.53 18.01
N ASP A 88 -10.64 5.15 17.02
CA ASP A 88 -11.32 4.42 15.94
C ASP A 88 -10.35 3.61 15.06
N ASN A 89 -9.18 4.17 14.76
CA ASN A 89 -8.15 3.47 14.01
C ASN A 89 -7.58 2.27 14.79
N TYR A 90 -7.34 2.43 16.09
CA TYR A 90 -6.90 1.33 16.95
C TYR A 90 -7.96 0.25 17.09
N LYS A 91 -9.25 0.62 17.21
CA LYS A 91 -10.36 -0.33 17.20
C LYS A 91 -10.40 -1.15 15.90
N LYS A 92 -10.28 -0.50 14.74
CA LYS A 92 -10.24 -1.20 13.45
C LYS A 92 -9.08 -2.18 13.38
N LYS A 93 -7.86 -1.74 13.68
CA LYS A 93 -6.67 -2.60 13.71
C LYS A 93 -6.81 -3.76 14.67
N TYR A 94 -7.37 -3.53 15.85
CA TYR A 94 -7.62 -4.58 16.83
C TYR A 94 -8.57 -5.63 16.26
N THR A 95 -9.67 -5.23 15.61
CA THR A 95 -10.61 -6.18 15.01
C THR A 95 -10.03 -6.95 13.82
N GLU A 96 -9.12 -6.34 13.05
CA GLU A 96 -8.41 -7.00 11.95
C GLU A 96 -7.44 -8.04 12.49
N LEU A 97 -6.61 -7.67 13.47
CA LEU A 97 -5.67 -8.58 14.14
C LEU A 97 -6.39 -9.72 14.86
N GLU A 98 -7.56 -9.46 15.46
CA GLU A 98 -8.35 -10.50 16.10
C GLU A 98 -8.87 -11.53 15.09
N LYS A 99 -9.28 -11.08 13.90
CA LYS A 99 -9.69 -11.98 12.81
C LYS A 99 -8.52 -12.81 12.28
N GLU A 100 -7.38 -12.17 12.08
CA GLU A 100 -6.16 -12.84 11.61
C GLU A 100 -5.68 -13.90 12.62
N ASN A 101 -5.69 -13.57 13.91
CA ASN A 101 -5.35 -14.51 14.97
C ASN A 101 -6.31 -15.72 14.99
N LYS A 102 -7.63 -15.48 14.90
CA LYS A 102 -8.62 -16.57 14.80
C LYS A 102 -8.37 -17.47 13.59
N LEU A 103 -8.03 -16.88 12.45
CA LEU A 103 -7.73 -17.63 11.23
C LEU A 103 -6.46 -18.49 11.40
N LEU A 104 -5.38 -17.91 11.93
CA LEU A 104 -4.13 -18.61 12.19
C LEU A 104 -4.32 -19.76 13.19
N LEU A 105 -5.07 -19.54 14.26
CA LEU A 105 -5.41 -20.59 15.23
C LEU A 105 -6.21 -21.73 14.58
N ALA A 106 -7.18 -21.41 13.72
CA ALA A 106 -7.94 -22.43 13.00
C ALA A 106 -7.04 -23.25 12.06
N GLN A 107 -6.11 -22.60 11.36
CA GLN A 107 -5.13 -23.26 10.49
C GLN A 107 -4.19 -24.18 11.28
N ILE A 108 -3.64 -23.68 12.40
CA ILE A 108 -2.79 -24.46 13.30
C ILE A 108 -3.54 -25.68 13.82
N THR A 109 -4.78 -25.51 14.29
CA THR A 109 -5.60 -26.62 14.80
C THR A 109 -5.85 -27.67 13.72
N THR A 110 -6.12 -27.25 12.49
CA THR A 110 -6.31 -28.15 11.34
C THR A 110 -5.03 -28.92 11.02
N ILE A 111 -3.87 -28.25 11.06
CA ILE A 111 -2.56 -28.89 10.86
C ILE A 111 -2.31 -29.92 11.96
N MET A 112 -2.50 -29.56 13.23
CA MET A 112 -2.35 -30.47 14.37
C MET A 112 -3.25 -31.70 14.23
N TYR A 113 -4.52 -31.51 13.85
CA TYR A 113 -5.46 -32.61 13.61
C TYR A 113 -5.00 -33.55 12.48
N ASN A 114 -4.49 -32.99 11.38
CA ASN A 114 -3.97 -33.77 10.26
C ASN A 114 -2.69 -34.53 10.61
N ILE A 115 -1.81 -33.94 11.42
CA ILE A 115 -0.59 -34.59 11.93
C ILE A 115 -0.98 -35.75 12.85
N ASN A 116 -1.88 -35.51 13.81
CA ASN A 116 -2.34 -36.51 14.75
C ASN A 116 -3.06 -37.68 14.06
N SER A 117 -3.93 -37.40 13.07
CA SER A 117 -4.64 -38.45 12.31
C SER A 117 -3.70 -39.30 11.44
N ARG A 118 -2.49 -38.81 11.15
CA ARG A 118 -1.42 -39.58 10.50
C ARG A 118 -0.54 -40.35 11.50
N GLY A 119 -0.84 -40.28 12.80
CA GLY A 119 -0.08 -40.96 13.85
C GLY A 119 1.29 -40.34 14.15
N LEU A 120 1.50 -39.09 13.74
CA LEU A 120 2.74 -38.35 13.99
C LEU A 120 2.65 -37.61 15.33
N ASP A 121 3.78 -37.50 16.05
CA ASP A 121 3.84 -36.80 17.32
C ASP A 121 3.71 -35.27 17.11
N VAL A 122 2.55 -34.74 17.48
CA VAL A 122 2.24 -33.30 17.39
C VAL A 122 3.11 -32.49 18.35
N GLU A 123 3.43 -33.00 19.53
CA GLU A 123 4.27 -32.29 20.52
C GLU A 123 5.69 -32.08 19.99
N GLU A 124 6.26 -33.10 19.33
CA GLU A 124 7.57 -33.01 18.72
C GLU A 124 7.60 -32.01 17.56
N ILE A 125 6.59 -32.06 16.67
CA ILE A 125 6.52 -31.19 15.49
C ILE A 125 6.26 -29.73 15.87
N MET A 126 5.47 -29.47 16.91
CA MET A 126 5.12 -28.10 17.33
C MET A 126 6.13 -27.47 18.29
N ARG A 127 7.16 -28.22 18.70
CA ARG A 127 8.24 -27.74 19.58
C ARG A 127 8.91 -26.41 19.15
N PRO A 128 9.13 -26.12 17.85
CA PRO A 128 9.74 -24.87 17.40
C PRO A 128 8.85 -23.63 17.56
N LEU A 129 7.56 -23.80 17.85
CA LEU A 129 6.59 -22.70 18.00
C LEU A 129 6.35 -22.30 19.47
N ARG A 130 6.95 -23.03 20.43
CA ARG A 130 6.94 -22.68 21.85
C ARG A 130 8.01 -21.64 22.19
#